data_AF-A0A939YQH2-F1
#
_entry.id   AF-A0A939YQH2-F1
#
_cell.length_a   1.000
_cell.length_b   1.000
_cell.length_c   1.000
_cell.angle_alpha   90.00
_cell.angle_beta   90.00
_cell.angle_gamma   90.00
#
_symmetry.space_group_name_H-M   'P 1'
#
loop_
_entity.id
_entity.type
_entity.pdbx_description
1 polymer ?
#
loop_
_entity_poly.entity_id
_entity_poly.type
_entity_poly.pdbx_seq_one_letter_code
_entity_poly.pdbx_strand_id
1 'polypeptide(L)'
;MDEQLMDMMYNFEHLFLPRALFSNNQDLIDELNQSRDTVYVLFNDICVRMERDNPFFEEEFMVRYYQMDNIWSVIHVFFPHPPEAFLCYGMYIFFDRNLRRKGCYALERRSDTEEGAENGLLCSWDIKGQRAEHDFFDPKRIYAPIERALEIHSEAYPEVKKQPVETESFIANDETIVTVDGADPDDEVTFDENEKNDITEEGAVL
;
A
#
# COMPACT_ATOMS: atom_id res chain seq x y z
N MET A 1 -2.37 24.03 2.67
CA MET A 1 -3.50 23.40 1.98
C MET A 1 -4.77 24.05 2.50
N ASP A 2 -5.83 24.23 1.70
CA ASP A 2 -7.10 24.75 2.24
C ASP A 2 -7.97 23.64 2.86
N GLU A 3 -8.87 24.04 3.76
CA GLU A 3 -9.73 23.14 4.55
C GLU A 3 -10.57 22.20 3.68
N GLN A 4 -11.10 22.68 2.56
CA GLN A 4 -11.91 21.85 1.67
C GLN A 4 -11.11 20.72 1.02
N LEU A 5 -9.87 21.01 0.62
CA LEU A 5 -8.97 19.99 0.07
C LEU A 5 -8.53 18.99 1.15
N MET A 6 -8.28 19.45 2.38
CA MET A 6 -8.02 18.60 3.53
C MET A 6 -9.18 17.64 3.82
N ASP A 7 -10.41 18.16 3.84
CA ASP A 7 -11.62 17.36 4.01
C ASP A 7 -11.76 16.34 2.87
N MET A 8 -11.47 16.73 1.64
CA MET A 8 -11.53 15.83 0.49
C MET A 8 -10.52 14.68 0.60
N MET A 9 -9.27 14.97 0.97
CA MET A 9 -8.26 13.93 1.25
C MET A 9 -8.72 13.00 2.36
N TYR A 10 -9.17 13.56 3.48
CA TYR A 10 -9.67 12.77 4.61
C TYR A 10 -10.80 11.84 4.18
N ASN A 11 -11.80 12.35 3.46
CA ASN A 11 -12.92 11.56 2.96
C ASN A 11 -12.47 10.48 1.96
N PHE A 12 -11.51 10.79 1.10
CA PHE A 12 -10.96 9.82 0.13
C PHE A 12 -10.25 8.67 0.84
N GLU A 13 -9.30 9.00 1.71
CA GLU A 13 -8.42 8.06 2.42
C GLU A 13 -9.17 7.24 3.47
N HIS A 14 -10.08 7.85 4.23
CA HIS A 14 -10.68 7.23 5.43
C HIS A 14 -12.09 6.72 5.22
N LEU A 15 -12.81 7.21 4.21
CA LEU A 15 -14.21 6.81 3.98
C LEU A 15 -14.41 6.11 2.63
N PHE A 16 -13.99 6.76 1.53
CA PHE A 16 -14.25 6.24 0.19
C PHE A 16 -13.47 4.95 -0.07
N LEU A 17 -12.14 4.99 0.01
CA LEU A 17 -11.29 3.83 -0.28
C LEU A 17 -11.65 2.63 0.60
N PRO A 18 -11.70 2.74 1.95
CA PRO A 18 -12.05 1.59 2.79
C PRO A 18 -13.41 0.99 2.43
N ARG A 19 -14.45 1.82 2.21
CA ARG A 19 -15.78 1.33 1.84
C ARG A 19 -15.81 0.67 0.47
N ALA A 20 -15.11 1.24 -0.52
CA ALA A 20 -15.04 0.67 -1.85
C ALA A 20 -14.37 -0.71 -1.84
N LEU A 21 -13.31 -0.88 -1.05
CA LEU A 21 -12.58 -2.15 -0.90
C LEU A 21 -13.40 -3.25 -0.22
N PHE A 22 -14.19 -2.89 0.80
CA PHE A 22 -15.09 -3.83 1.47
C PHE A 22 -16.39 -4.09 0.72
N SER A 23 -16.64 -3.38 -0.37
CA SER A 23 -17.76 -3.69 -1.24
C SER A 23 -17.58 -5.08 -1.88
N ASN A 24 -18.68 -5.65 -2.36
CA ASN A 24 -18.62 -6.87 -3.18
C ASN A 24 -18.06 -6.59 -4.58
N ASN A 25 -17.69 -5.34 -4.89
CA ASN A 25 -17.08 -5.00 -6.15
C ASN A 25 -15.59 -5.36 -6.13
N GLN A 26 -15.26 -6.46 -6.80
CA GLN A 26 -13.90 -6.96 -6.94
C GLN A 26 -13.06 -6.09 -7.90
N ASP A 27 -13.73 -5.30 -8.75
CA ASP A 27 -13.10 -4.48 -9.78
C ASP A 27 -12.04 -3.53 -9.20
N LEU A 28 -12.25 -2.94 -8.02
CA LEU A 28 -11.26 -2.01 -7.45
C LEU A 28 -9.96 -2.73 -7.02
N ILE A 29 -10.07 -3.93 -6.45
CA ILE A 29 -8.87 -4.70 -6.05
C ILE A 29 -8.12 -5.16 -7.30
N ASP A 30 -8.86 -5.62 -8.32
CA ASP A 30 -8.28 -6.03 -9.58
C ASP A 30 -7.61 -4.86 -10.32
N GLU A 31 -8.24 -3.68 -10.31
CA GLU A 31 -7.72 -2.46 -10.92
C GLU A 31 -6.47 -1.97 -10.18
N LEU A 32 -6.50 -1.89 -8.85
CA LEU A 32 -5.32 -1.55 -8.03
C LEU A 32 -4.15 -2.51 -8.23
N ASN A 33 -4.44 -3.77 -8.59
CA ASN A 33 -3.41 -4.75 -8.87
C ASN A 33 -2.80 -4.60 -10.28
N GLN A 34 -3.54 -4.03 -11.23
CA GLN A 34 -3.12 -3.89 -12.63
C GLN A 34 -2.53 -2.50 -12.95
N SER A 35 -3.01 -1.46 -12.28
CA SER A 35 -2.65 -0.07 -12.55
C SER A 35 -2.03 0.59 -11.32
N ARG A 36 -0.83 1.14 -11.51
CA ARG A 36 -0.10 1.86 -10.46
C ARG A 36 -0.64 3.28 -10.23
N ASP A 37 -1.31 3.85 -11.24
CA ASP A 37 -1.85 5.20 -11.27
C ASP A 37 -3.32 5.28 -10.85
N THR A 38 -4.00 4.14 -10.64
CA THR A 38 -5.43 4.06 -10.29
C THR A 38 -5.82 5.02 -9.16
N VAL A 39 -5.02 5.08 -8.09
CA VAL A 39 -5.34 5.90 -6.93
C VAL A 39 -5.27 7.40 -7.27
N TYR A 40 -4.26 7.81 -8.05
CA TYR A 40 -4.15 9.17 -8.55
C TYR A 40 -5.32 9.52 -9.47
N VAL A 41 -5.66 8.65 -10.42
CA VAL A 41 -6.79 8.84 -11.36
C VAL A 41 -8.09 9.01 -10.60
N LEU A 42 -8.37 8.14 -9.60
CA LEU A 42 -9.56 8.25 -8.77
C LEU A 42 -9.62 9.56 -7.98
N PHE A 43 -8.50 10.00 -7.40
CA PHE A 43 -8.46 11.26 -6.66
C PHE A 43 -8.62 12.46 -7.59
N ASN A 44 -7.95 12.44 -8.75
CA ASN A 44 -8.07 13.47 -9.78
C ASN A 44 -9.51 13.60 -10.29
N ASP A 45 -10.20 12.49 -10.51
CA ASP A 45 -11.62 12.48 -10.90
C ASP A 45 -12.52 13.14 -9.85
N ILE A 46 -12.22 12.96 -8.56
CA ILE A 46 -12.93 13.64 -7.47
C ILE A 46 -12.66 15.15 -7.54
N CYS A 47 -11.41 15.57 -7.71
CA CYS A 47 -11.03 16.98 -7.86
C CYS A 47 -11.77 17.63 -9.05
N VAL A 48 -11.76 16.99 -10.22
CA VAL A 48 -12.43 17.48 -11.44
C VAL A 48 -13.94 17.63 -11.23
N ARG A 49 -14.59 16.64 -10.59
CA ARG A 49 -16.03 16.71 -10.27
C ARG A 49 -16.38 17.81 -9.28
N MET A 50 -15.42 18.20 -8.45
CA MET A 50 -15.55 19.33 -7.52
C MET A 50 -15.14 20.67 -8.15
N GLU A 51 -14.84 20.70 -9.46
CA GLU A 51 -14.37 21.88 -10.19
C GLU A 51 -13.08 22.45 -9.60
N ARG A 52 -12.15 21.56 -9.21
CA ARG A 52 -10.86 21.92 -8.61
C ARG A 52 -9.70 21.22 -9.31
N ASP A 53 -8.57 21.92 -9.34
CA ASP A 53 -7.30 21.33 -9.77
C ASP A 53 -6.78 20.35 -8.73
N ASN A 54 -6.25 19.22 -9.17
CA ASN A 54 -5.51 18.29 -8.32
C ASN A 54 -4.13 18.91 -8.00
N PRO A 55 -3.79 19.15 -6.72
CA PRO A 55 -2.53 19.79 -6.34
C PRO A 55 -1.33 18.83 -6.35
N PHE A 56 -1.58 17.53 -6.50
CA PHE A 56 -0.56 16.49 -6.41
C PHE A 56 -0.15 15.99 -7.79
N PHE A 57 1.05 15.43 -7.85
CA PHE A 57 1.52 14.71 -9.02
C PHE A 57 1.19 13.21 -8.92
N GLU A 58 1.14 12.54 -10.06
CA GLU A 58 0.86 11.11 -10.15
C GLU A 58 1.84 10.29 -9.32
N GLU A 59 3.12 10.66 -9.34
CA GLU A 59 4.21 9.94 -8.68
C GLU A 59 4.16 10.01 -7.15
N GLU A 60 3.35 10.91 -6.59
CA GLU A 60 3.10 11.01 -5.15
C GLU A 60 2.10 9.94 -4.66
N PHE A 61 1.34 9.34 -5.58
CA PHE A 61 0.53 8.16 -5.32
C PHE A 61 1.26 6.94 -5.84
N MET A 62 1.40 5.91 -5.01
CA MET A 62 2.03 4.66 -5.45
C MET A 62 1.19 3.48 -4.98
N VAL A 63 1.14 2.44 -5.80
CA VAL A 63 0.56 1.16 -5.41
C VAL A 63 1.62 0.08 -5.53
N ARG A 64 1.77 -0.74 -4.49
CA ARG A 64 2.64 -1.91 -4.47
C ARG A 64 1.85 -3.14 -4.07
N TYR A 65 2.19 -4.27 -4.68
CA TYR A 65 1.60 -5.56 -4.36
C TYR A 65 2.64 -6.48 -3.71
N TYR A 66 2.21 -7.22 -2.70
CA TYR A 66 3.01 -8.21 -1.99
C TYR A 66 2.23 -9.51 -1.81
N GLN A 67 2.96 -10.62 -1.77
CA GLN A 67 2.46 -11.89 -1.25
C GLN A 67 3.15 -12.17 0.09
N MET A 68 2.37 -12.37 1.15
CA MET A 68 2.85 -12.65 2.50
C MET A 68 2.39 -14.03 2.99
N ASP A 69 3.33 -14.80 3.54
CA ASP A 69 3.12 -16.14 4.11
C ASP A 69 2.41 -17.15 3.20
N ASN A 70 2.46 -16.97 1.86
CA ASN A 70 1.71 -17.73 0.86
C ASN A 70 0.17 -17.74 1.03
N ILE A 71 -0.33 -16.96 1.99
CA ILE A 71 -1.71 -16.93 2.43
C ILE A 71 -2.36 -15.60 2.04
N TRP A 72 -1.68 -14.51 2.37
CA TRP A 72 -2.21 -13.16 2.25
C TRP A 72 -1.60 -12.45 1.06
N SER A 73 -2.47 -11.86 0.26
CA SER A 73 -2.09 -10.85 -0.71
C SER A 73 -2.25 -9.48 -0.05
N VAL A 74 -1.32 -8.57 -0.32
CA VAL A 74 -1.33 -7.22 0.26
C VAL A 74 -1.15 -6.19 -0.83
N ILE A 75 -2.10 -5.27 -0.94
CA ILE A 75 -1.94 -4.04 -1.70
C ILE A 75 -1.56 -2.94 -0.72
N HIS A 76 -0.43 -2.29 -0.95
CA HIS A 76 0.01 -1.11 -0.21
C HIS A 76 -0.15 0.11 -1.09
N VAL A 77 -1.07 0.98 -0.69
CA VAL A 77 -1.31 2.28 -1.31
C VAL A 77 -0.54 3.33 -0.54
N PHE A 78 0.29 4.10 -1.22
CA PHE A 78 0.97 5.27 -0.68
C PHE A 78 0.21 6.52 -1.13
N PHE A 79 0.05 7.46 -0.22
CA PHE A 79 -0.52 8.78 -0.48
C PHE A 79 0.57 9.85 -0.48
N PRO A 80 0.31 11.03 -1.05
CA PRO A 80 1.16 12.20 -0.87
C PRO A 80 1.43 12.43 0.62
N HIS A 81 2.63 12.96 0.93
CA HIS A 81 3.02 13.15 2.33
C HIS A 81 1.97 14.03 3.07
N PRO A 82 1.37 13.52 4.15
CA PRO A 82 0.22 14.17 4.77
C PRO A 82 0.61 15.52 5.39
N PRO A 83 0.05 16.65 4.93
CA PRO A 83 0.44 17.98 5.40
C PRO A 83 0.03 18.26 6.85
N GLU A 84 -0.99 17.57 7.37
CA GLU A 84 -1.48 17.73 8.74
C GLU A 84 -1.85 16.39 9.39
N ALA A 85 -2.09 16.43 10.71
CA ALA A 85 -2.46 15.26 11.48
C ALA A 85 -3.85 14.71 11.10
N PHE A 86 -3.94 13.39 11.27
CA PHE A 86 -4.98 12.44 10.90
C PHE A 86 -5.14 12.16 9.40
N LEU A 87 -4.32 12.75 8.51
CA LEU A 87 -4.19 12.25 7.13
C LEU A 87 -3.21 11.07 7.06
N CYS A 88 -3.38 10.23 6.03
CA CYS A 88 -2.64 9.00 5.88
C CYS A 88 -1.33 9.17 5.10
N TYR A 89 -0.25 8.52 5.55
CA TYR A 89 0.93 8.21 4.74
C TYR A 89 0.62 7.13 3.68
N GLY A 90 -0.29 6.22 4.01
CA GLY A 90 -0.61 5.08 3.17
C GLY A 90 -1.64 4.16 3.82
N MET A 91 -1.93 3.06 3.14
CA MET A 91 -2.91 2.06 3.51
C MET A 91 -2.48 0.67 3.06
N TYR A 92 -2.66 -0.32 3.93
CA TYR A 92 -2.54 -1.74 3.61
C TYR A 92 -3.90 -2.38 3.43
N ILE A 93 -4.04 -3.15 2.36
CA ILE A 93 -5.24 -3.89 2.01
C ILE A 93 -4.85 -5.35 1.96
N PHE A 94 -5.19 -6.10 3.02
CA PHE A 94 -4.95 -7.53 3.09
C PHE A 94 -6.15 -8.28 2.54
N PHE A 95 -5.89 -9.34 1.78
CA PHE A 95 -6.94 -10.26 1.35
C PHE A 95 -6.43 -11.68 1.14
N ASP A 96 -7.32 -12.66 1.30
CA ASP A 96 -7.04 -14.04 0.92
C ASP A 96 -7.26 -14.25 -0.59
N ARG A 97 -6.78 -15.38 -1.12
CA ARG A 97 -6.90 -15.73 -2.56
C ARG A 97 -8.33 -15.68 -3.11
N ASN A 98 -9.34 -15.84 -2.25
CA ASN A 98 -10.75 -15.89 -2.63
C ASN A 98 -11.50 -14.59 -2.33
N LEU A 99 -10.80 -13.54 -1.87
CA LEU A 99 -11.36 -12.26 -1.38
C LEU A 99 -12.47 -12.39 -0.33
N ARG A 100 -12.54 -13.52 0.36
CA ARG A 100 -13.53 -13.76 1.43
C ARG A 100 -13.12 -13.07 2.71
N ARG A 101 -11.82 -12.87 2.89
CA ARG A 101 -11.24 -12.20 4.06
C ARG A 101 -10.52 -11.00 3.53
N LYS A 102 -10.90 -9.84 4.08
CA LYS A 102 -10.33 -8.55 3.72
C LYS A 102 -10.00 -7.80 4.99
N GLY A 103 -8.97 -6.97 4.95
CA GLY A 103 -8.60 -6.06 6.03
C GLY A 103 -8.04 -4.79 5.44
N CYS A 104 -8.38 -3.65 6.05
CA CYS A 104 -7.97 -2.33 5.60
C CYS A 104 -7.30 -1.63 6.79
N TYR A 105 -6.03 -1.26 6.63
CA TYR A 105 -5.22 -0.68 7.68
C TYR A 105 -4.60 0.62 7.20
N ALA A 106 -4.87 1.73 7.88
CA ALA A 106 -4.41 3.05 7.53
C ALA A 106 -3.22 3.47 8.41
N LEU A 107 -2.29 4.21 7.80
CA LEU A 107 -1.08 4.74 8.42
C LEU A 107 -1.24 6.25 8.64
N GLU A 108 -1.88 6.65 9.73
CA GLU A 108 -2.19 8.05 9.99
C GLU A 108 -0.98 8.82 10.53
N ARG A 109 -0.79 10.07 10.10
CA ARG A 109 0.10 11.01 10.77
C ARG A 109 -0.50 11.46 12.10
N ARG A 110 0.30 11.45 13.15
CA ARG A 110 -0.05 12.01 14.46
C ARG A 110 0.97 13.06 14.87
N SER A 111 0.48 14.11 15.51
CA SER A 111 1.27 15.25 15.99
C SER A 111 1.20 15.39 17.51
N ASP A 112 0.64 14.42 18.21
CA ASP A 112 0.25 14.47 19.63
C ASP A 112 1.33 14.00 20.59
N THR A 113 2.53 13.66 20.13
CA THR A 113 3.62 13.26 21.02
C THR A 113 4.47 14.45 21.48
N GLU A 114 4.69 14.52 22.80
CA GLU A 114 5.27 15.65 23.54
C GLU A 114 6.71 16.04 23.15
N GLU A 115 7.40 15.28 22.29
CA GLU A 115 8.82 15.46 21.98
C GLU A 115 9.14 15.93 20.55
N GLY A 116 8.15 16.40 19.77
CA GLY A 116 8.39 16.95 18.43
C GLY A 116 8.86 15.92 17.38
N ALA A 117 8.86 14.63 17.73
CA ALA A 117 8.99 13.54 16.78
C ALA A 117 7.65 13.34 16.05
N GLU A 118 7.69 13.26 14.73
CA GLU A 118 6.53 12.80 13.96
C GLU A 118 6.32 11.32 14.25
N ASN A 119 5.13 10.96 14.74
CA ASN A 119 4.74 9.58 14.94
C ASN A 119 3.59 9.24 14.01
N GLY A 120 3.58 7.99 13.56
CA GLY A 120 2.46 7.40 12.86
C GLY A 120 1.55 6.63 13.80
N LEU A 121 0.29 6.45 13.42
CA LEU A 121 -0.65 5.54 14.07
C LEU A 121 -1.16 4.53 13.05
N LEU A 122 -1.04 3.25 13.38
CA LEU A 122 -1.71 2.17 12.68
C LEU A 122 -3.15 2.08 13.18
N CYS A 123 -4.11 2.21 12.27
CA CYS A 123 -5.51 1.98 12.55
C CYS A 123 -6.12 1.02 11.52
N SER A 124 -7.26 0.41 11.82
CA SER A 124 -8.01 -0.42 10.89
C SER A 124 -9.42 0.06 10.69
N TRP A 125 -9.97 -0.25 9.52
CA TRP A 125 -11.39 -0.05 9.19
C TRP A 125 -12.06 -1.41 8.99
N ASP A 126 -13.27 -1.56 9.52
CA ASP A 126 -14.11 -2.74 9.26
C ASP A 126 -15.13 -2.49 8.13
N ILE A 127 -15.86 -3.55 7.75
CA ILE A 127 -16.92 -3.49 6.73
C ILE A 127 -18.08 -2.53 7.07
N LYS A 128 -18.23 -2.18 8.35
CA LYS A 128 -19.24 -1.20 8.81
C LYS A 128 -18.69 0.22 8.80
N GLY A 129 -17.43 0.41 8.40
CA GLY A 129 -16.73 1.69 8.45
C GLY A 129 -16.40 2.12 9.88
N GLN A 130 -16.27 1.17 10.81
CA GLN A 130 -15.79 1.45 12.16
C GLN A 130 -14.27 1.42 12.19
N ARG A 131 -13.70 2.45 12.82
CA ARG A 131 -12.25 2.60 13.00
C ARG A 131 -11.80 2.05 14.35
N ALA A 132 -10.69 1.33 14.36
CA ALA A 132 -10.00 0.90 15.57
C ALA A 132 -8.53 1.33 15.52
N GLU A 133 -8.02 1.89 16.62
CA GLU A 133 -6.61 2.23 16.78
C GLU A 133 -5.84 1.02 17.30
N HIS A 134 -4.62 0.81 16.81
CA HIS A 134 -3.81 -0.34 17.21
C HIS A 134 -2.51 0.10 17.89
N ASP A 135 -1.59 0.69 17.15
CA ASP A 135 -0.23 0.94 17.63
C ASP A 135 0.37 2.20 17.01
N PHE A 136 1.21 2.90 17.79
CA PHE A 136 2.06 3.97 17.28
C PHE A 136 3.31 3.40 16.62
N PHE A 137 3.80 4.06 15.59
CA PHE A 137 5.04 3.68 14.91
C PHE A 137 5.90 4.90 14.56
N ASP A 138 7.21 4.70 14.51
CA ASP A 138 8.13 5.68 13.94
C ASP A 138 8.04 5.59 12.40
N PRO A 139 7.65 6.67 11.68
CA PRO A 139 7.56 6.68 10.22
C PRO A 139 8.85 6.29 9.49
N LYS A 140 10.01 6.38 10.18
CA LYS A 140 11.30 5.94 9.63
C LYS A 140 11.46 4.42 9.60
N ARG A 141 10.64 3.68 10.37
CA ARG A 141 10.61 2.21 10.39
C ARG A 141 9.59 1.69 9.38
N ILE A 142 9.94 1.74 8.10
CA ILE A 142 9.03 1.47 6.98
C ILE A 142 8.34 0.09 6.99
N TYR A 143 8.91 -0.92 7.66
CA TYR A 143 8.35 -2.27 7.74
C TYR A 143 7.55 -2.57 9.01
N ALA A 144 7.79 -1.85 10.10
CA ALA A 144 7.13 -2.14 11.37
C ALA A 144 5.59 -2.06 11.29
N PRO A 145 4.98 -1.10 10.54
CA PRO A 145 3.53 -1.04 10.43
C PRO A 145 2.92 -2.19 9.63
N ILE A 146 3.57 -2.67 8.56
CA ILE A 146 3.03 -3.77 7.74
C ILE A 146 3.12 -5.10 8.48
N GLU A 147 4.21 -5.35 9.20
CA GLU A 147 4.37 -6.53 10.07
C GLU A 147 3.28 -6.56 11.13
N ARG A 148 3.06 -5.43 11.81
CA ARG A 148 2.02 -5.32 12.82
C ARG A 148 0.61 -5.47 12.25
N ALA A 149 0.34 -4.89 11.08
CA ALA A 149 -0.93 -5.06 10.40
C ALA A 149 -1.18 -6.54 10.01
N LEU A 150 -0.15 -7.26 9.54
CA LEU A 150 -0.22 -8.67 9.23
C LEU A 150 -0.53 -9.53 10.46
N GLU A 151 0.09 -9.23 11.60
CA GLU A 151 -0.20 -9.92 12.87
C GLU A 151 -1.69 -9.77 13.24
N ILE A 152 -2.17 -8.53 13.30
CA ILE A 152 -3.57 -8.21 13.64
C ILE A 152 -4.52 -8.89 12.64
N HIS A 153 -4.19 -8.83 11.35
CA HIS A 153 -4.99 -9.48 10.31
C HIS A 153 -5.05 -11.00 10.49
N SER A 154 -3.90 -11.61 10.76
CA SER A 154 -3.80 -13.05 10.96
C SER A 154 -4.53 -13.53 12.22
N GLU A 155 -4.52 -12.73 13.29
CA GLU A 155 -5.25 -13.01 14.53
C GLU A 155 -6.77 -12.91 14.35
N ALA A 156 -7.23 -12.05 13.45
CA ALA A 156 -8.65 -11.94 13.12
C ALA A 156 -9.18 -13.17 12.35
N TYR A 157 -8.29 -13.94 11.69
CA TYR A 157 -8.64 -15.09 10.87
C TYR A 157 -7.76 -16.33 11.17
N PRO A 158 -7.78 -16.84 12.42
CA PRO A 158 -6.87 -17.91 12.87
C PRO A 158 -7.07 -19.24 12.11
N GLU A 159 -8.21 -19.42 11.47
CA GLU A 159 -8.54 -20.60 10.69
C GLU A 159 -7.88 -20.65 9.31
N VAL A 160 -7.31 -19.54 8.77
CA VAL A 160 -6.57 -19.64 7.49
C VAL A 160 -5.32 -20.51 7.67
N LYS A 161 -4.61 -20.35 8.79
CA LYS A 161 -3.37 -21.08 9.10
C LYS A 161 -3.55 -22.60 9.19
N LYS A 162 -4.79 -23.07 9.27
CA LYS A 162 -5.13 -24.50 9.39
C LYS A 162 -5.43 -25.17 8.06
N GLN A 163 -5.58 -24.40 6.98
CA GLN A 163 -5.81 -25.00 5.67
C GLN A 163 -4.47 -25.43 5.07
N PRO A 164 -4.31 -26.69 4.65
CA PRO A 164 -3.13 -27.09 3.90
C PRO A 164 -3.05 -26.23 2.65
N VAL A 165 -1.87 -25.67 2.37
CA VAL A 165 -1.62 -24.93 1.12
C VAL A 165 -1.70 -25.96 0.00
N GLU A 166 -2.84 -26.03 -0.69
CA GLU A 166 -2.95 -26.77 -1.94
C GLU A 166 -2.05 -26.05 -2.95
N THR A 167 -0.89 -26.63 -3.24
CA THR A 167 0.05 -26.15 -4.25
C THR A 167 -0.51 -26.48 -5.63
N GLU A 168 -1.46 -25.68 -6.08
CA GLU A 168 -1.76 -25.58 -7.51
C GLU A 168 -0.66 -24.70 -8.14
N SER A 169 0.17 -25.32 -8.97
CA SER A 169 1.23 -24.64 -9.72
C SER A 169 0.60 -23.68 -10.73
N PHE A 170 0.58 -22.39 -10.40
CA PHE A 170 0.28 -21.34 -11.36
C PHE A 170 1.52 -21.08 -12.21
N ILE A 171 1.40 -21.26 -13.52
CA ILE A 171 2.41 -20.80 -14.48
C ILE A 171 2.21 -19.29 -14.60
N ALA A 172 3.06 -18.51 -13.93
CA ALA A 172 3.08 -17.06 -14.07
C ALA A 172 3.57 -16.69 -15.48
N ASN A 173 2.85 -15.79 -16.14
CA ASN A 173 3.41 -15.08 -17.28
C ASN A 173 4.44 -14.08 -16.74
N ASP A 174 5.67 -14.26 -17.22
CA ASP A 174 6.84 -13.38 -17.23
C ASP A 174 6.67 -11.96 -16.64
N GLU A 175 6.61 -11.82 -15.31
CA GLU A 175 7.00 -10.60 -14.59
C GLU A 175 7.70 -10.99 -13.27
N THR A 176 8.77 -10.27 -12.95
CA THR A 176 9.72 -10.58 -11.90
C THR A 176 9.08 -10.55 -10.51
N ILE A 177 8.78 -11.73 -9.95
CA ILE A 177 8.41 -11.90 -8.54
C ILE A 177 9.68 -11.82 -7.70
N VAL A 178 9.82 -10.78 -6.89
CA VAL A 178 10.83 -10.73 -5.83
C VAL A 178 10.25 -11.45 -4.61
N THR A 179 10.61 -12.72 -4.45
CA THR A 179 10.41 -13.44 -3.18
C THR A 179 11.48 -13.01 -2.20
N VAL A 180 11.10 -12.31 -1.12
CA VAL A 180 11.98 -12.09 0.02
C VAL A 180 11.86 -13.33 0.92
N ASP A 181 12.59 -14.39 0.56
CA ASP A 181 12.87 -15.46 1.51
C ASP A 181 13.96 -14.98 2.45
N GLY A 182 13.77 -15.25 3.75
CA GLY A 182 14.54 -14.67 4.87
C GLY A 182 16.04 -14.57 4.60
N ALA A 183 16.50 -13.34 4.40
CA ALA A 183 17.91 -13.00 4.41
C ALA A 183 18.43 -13.06 5.85
N ASP A 184 19.53 -13.80 6.03
CA ASP A 184 20.33 -13.79 7.24
C ASP A 184 20.87 -12.36 7.44
N PRO A 185 20.67 -11.70 8.60
CA PRO A 185 21.10 -10.32 8.82
C PRO A 185 22.63 -10.10 8.71
N ASP A 186 23.42 -11.17 8.56
CA ASP A 186 24.88 -11.12 8.45
C ASP A 186 25.44 -11.32 7.02
N ASP A 187 24.59 -11.46 5.98
CA ASP A 187 25.08 -11.58 4.60
C ASP A 187 25.51 -10.21 4.03
N GLU A 188 26.82 -9.98 3.98
CA GLU A 188 27.43 -8.83 3.28
C GLU A 188 27.11 -8.88 1.78
N VAL A 189 26.26 -7.97 1.32
CA VAL A 189 25.98 -7.73 -0.10
C VAL A 189 27.25 -7.16 -0.76
N THR A 190 27.95 -7.99 -1.52
CA THR A 190 29.03 -7.52 -2.40
C THR A 190 28.44 -7.09 -3.74
N PHE A 191 28.60 -5.80 -4.08
CA PHE A 191 28.25 -5.27 -5.39
C PHE A 191 29.43 -5.49 -6.34
N ASP A 192 29.22 -6.27 -7.40
CA ASP A 192 30.20 -6.45 -8.48
C ASP A 192 30.04 -5.31 -9.51
N GLU A 193 30.92 -4.31 -9.43
CA GLU A 193 30.96 -3.14 -10.33
C GLU A 193 31.62 -3.46 -11.69
N ASN A 194 31.18 -4.49 -12.41
CA ASN A 194 31.71 -4.81 -13.74
C ASN A 194 30.63 -5.14 -14.77
N GLU A 195 29.85 -4.14 -15.16
CA GLU A 195 29.25 -4.10 -16.49
C GLU A 195 29.38 -2.69 -17.09
N LYS A 196 30.58 -2.40 -17.60
CA LYS A 196 30.74 -1.42 -18.68
C LYS A 196 30.49 -2.15 -19.99
N ASN A 197 29.34 -1.90 -20.62
CA ASN A 197 29.16 -2.25 -22.02
C ASN A 197 29.22 -1.00 -22.90
N ASP A 198 30.22 -1.05 -23.78
CA ASP A 198 30.45 -0.20 -24.94
C ASP A 198 29.20 -0.13 -25.83
N ILE A 199 28.81 1.10 -26.20
CA ILE A 199 28.02 1.33 -27.41
C ILE A 199 28.89 2.20 -28.33
N THR A 200 29.34 1.57 -29.39
CA THR A 200 30.14 2.15 -30.47
C THR A 200 29.25 2.96 -31.42
N GLU A 201 29.77 4.12 -31.84
CA GLU A 201 29.31 4.89 -32.98
C GLU A 201 29.53 4.11 -34.28
N GLU A 202 28.55 4.10 -35.19
CA GLU A 202 28.77 4.25 -36.64
C GLU A 202 27.42 4.39 -37.37
N GLY A 203 27.33 5.35 -38.31
CA GLY A 203 26.28 5.32 -39.34
C GLY A 203 25.74 6.67 -39.81
N ALA A 204 26.57 7.50 -40.43
CA ALA A 204 26.10 8.57 -41.32
C ALA A 204 26.05 8.04 -42.76
N VAL A 205 24.87 8.00 -43.41
CA VAL A 205 24.73 8.07 -44.88
C VAL A 205 23.34 8.63 -45.26
N LEU A 206 23.39 9.75 -46.00
CA LEU A 206 22.38 10.46 -46.82
C LEU A 206 21.28 11.27 -46.13
#